data_AF-A0A812V602-F1
#
_entry.id   AF-A0A812V602-F1
#
_cell.length_a   1.000
_cell.length_b   1.000
_cell.length_c   1.000
_cell.angle_alpha   90.00
_cell.angle_beta   90.00
_cell.angle_gamma   90.00
#
_symmetry.space_group_name_H-M   'P 1'
#
loop_
_entity.id
_entity.type
_entity.pdbx_description
1 polymer ?
#
loop_
_entity_poly.entity_id
_entity_poly.type
_entity_poly.pdbx_seq_one_letter_code
_entity_poly.pdbx_strand_id
1 'polypeptide(L)'
;MPQTPLEIYARSLPEDADAAPMLFPMYTVASDVLLKMTEVKPHEKLKELGKLVDFSDDLGKAAFVSHQWLTQQHPDPDFTQMRILQDAVRRILTSSGSISLDPVTEAVVQTAKPFPMKDFQSQVLFFWYDYFSCPQLQYPMPVAHDHEADIAQQSSAINSIPAYVARCEIFLALCPVLPSDSEGKVITAGTWSRRGWCRLERAARELSANSTWILIQSDASIEVVGTALSFPRGTVGEGDFGVVADRQKLAPVMRKILVQKLTHCLRVGDMPGFRRHFNLQTVHLRGLEIEPVVGFLPSCEDHAGDAVAEFLLQNGLKRVGEVDRAGWQPLHYAALAGNVEVLRGLLEKLADVNQRTLKDEPMLGFRRWMSALDLAVFFKHHKATRLLLAAKAFHSQLQGGIAPAILHAAAGDNAEAVRLLCAAGARPLARNLLGLTSLQSAAGLAATEAMEEIVIQSRPGSLDLSRALFDAAGFRGGSAELVQRLIALRADVDFQMNVSRDYGPLGQLLFAWKSFQYSLGRRSVMTAAAFHANGSTPLMQAIRSAQFEAGAALIAAGARLDLRNGRNWTAADFVQGQSVPLFVQLGLKGNASECSRVSSLALSTGYVAV
;
A
#
# COMPACT_ATOMS: atom_id res chain seq x y z
N MET A 1 17.07 -34.61 7.63
CA MET A 1 16.52 -34.85 6.27
C MET A 1 17.56 -34.43 5.25
N PRO A 2 17.67 -35.10 4.09
CA PRO A 2 18.60 -34.68 3.04
C PRO A 2 18.25 -33.28 2.55
N GLN A 3 19.27 -32.46 2.25
CA GLN A 3 19.09 -31.10 1.73
C GLN A 3 18.56 -31.13 0.29
N THR A 4 17.76 -30.13 -0.06
CA THR A 4 17.29 -29.92 -1.44
C THR A 4 18.39 -29.31 -2.31
N PRO A 5 18.35 -29.49 -3.64
CA PRO A 5 19.28 -28.82 -4.55
C PRO A 5 19.32 -27.30 -4.37
N LEU A 6 18.16 -26.68 -4.10
CA LEU A 6 18.08 -25.23 -3.84
C LEU A 6 18.79 -24.83 -2.54
N GLU A 7 18.67 -25.63 -1.48
CA GLU A 7 19.40 -25.40 -0.22
C GLU A 7 20.92 -25.54 -0.39
N ILE A 8 21.37 -26.43 -1.28
CA ILE A 8 22.78 -26.60 -1.62
C ILE A 8 23.26 -25.37 -2.41
N TYR A 9 22.51 -24.96 -3.44
CA TYR A 9 22.81 -23.76 -4.22
C TYR A 9 22.88 -22.50 -3.34
N ALA A 10 21.91 -22.33 -2.44
CA ALA A 10 21.86 -21.19 -1.52
C ALA A 10 23.15 -21.02 -0.69
N ARG A 11 23.79 -22.12 -0.29
CA ARG A 11 25.06 -22.12 0.46
C ARG A 11 26.28 -21.82 -0.40
N SER A 12 26.18 -21.99 -1.72
CA SER A 12 27.25 -21.68 -2.65
C SER A 12 27.31 -20.20 -3.04
N LEU A 13 26.29 -19.41 -2.67
CA LEU A 13 26.22 -17.99 -3.00
C LEU A 13 27.28 -17.19 -2.21
N PRO A 14 28.02 -16.28 -2.86
CA PRO A 14 29.02 -15.44 -2.19
C PRO A 14 28.39 -14.44 -1.21
N GLU A 15 29.17 -14.04 -0.19
CA GLU A 15 28.73 -13.11 0.87
C GLU A 15 28.53 -11.67 0.36
N ASP A 16 29.35 -11.18 -0.59
CA ASP A 16 29.42 -9.76 -0.99
C ASP A 16 28.51 -9.33 -2.16
N ALA A 17 27.65 -10.22 -2.68
CA ALA A 17 26.96 -9.99 -3.97
C ALA A 17 25.66 -9.13 -3.91
N ASP A 18 25.33 -8.53 -2.78
CA ASP A 18 23.94 -8.16 -2.46
C ASP A 18 23.57 -6.68 -2.54
N ALA A 19 24.54 -5.77 -2.50
CA ALA A 19 24.24 -4.35 -2.54
C ALA A 19 23.75 -3.98 -3.95
N ALA A 20 22.59 -3.32 -4.03
CA ALA A 20 22.30 -2.54 -5.22
C ALA A 20 23.45 -1.56 -5.45
N PRO A 21 24.06 -1.56 -6.66
CA PRO A 21 25.20 -0.72 -6.90
C PRO A 21 24.76 0.72 -6.75
N MET A 22 25.45 1.43 -5.88
CA MET A 22 25.35 2.86 -5.73
C MET A 22 26.19 3.49 -6.83
N LEU A 23 25.56 3.75 -7.99
CA LEU A 23 26.19 4.31 -9.18
C LEU A 23 26.44 5.82 -9.05
N PHE A 24 25.80 6.45 -8.07
CA PHE A 24 25.98 7.86 -7.75
C PHE A 24 25.95 8.05 -6.22
N PRO A 25 26.78 8.95 -5.64
CA PRO A 25 26.83 9.18 -4.21
C PRO A 25 25.46 9.51 -3.61
N MET A 26 25.23 9.08 -2.37
CA MET A 26 23.95 9.30 -1.69
C MET A 26 23.97 10.68 -1.02
N TYR A 27 23.69 11.73 -1.79
CA TYR A 27 23.59 13.06 -1.24
C TYR A 27 22.32 13.23 -0.40
N THR A 28 22.48 13.84 0.77
CA THR A 28 21.41 14.05 1.75
C THR A 28 21.52 15.44 2.40
N VAL A 29 20.48 15.83 3.12
CA VAL A 29 20.46 17.05 3.94
C VAL A 29 20.30 16.66 5.41
N ALA A 30 21.19 17.15 6.28
CA ALA A 30 21.09 16.92 7.72
C ALA A 30 19.82 17.56 8.31
N SER A 31 19.28 16.96 9.38
CA SER A 31 18.02 17.39 9.99
C SER A 31 18.01 18.85 10.44
N ASP A 32 19.12 19.36 10.98
CA ASP A 32 19.23 20.75 11.44
C ASP A 32 19.21 21.76 10.28
N VAL A 33 19.74 21.38 9.12
CA VAL A 33 19.65 22.16 7.88
C VAL A 33 18.24 22.08 7.34
N LEU A 34 17.68 20.88 7.21
CA LEU A 34 16.32 20.66 6.69
C LEU A 34 15.29 21.47 7.48
N LEU A 35 15.38 21.49 8.81
CA LEU A 35 14.47 22.22 9.69
C LEU A 35 14.57 23.76 9.60
N LYS A 36 15.65 24.28 9.01
CA LYS A 36 15.89 25.72 8.78
C LYS A 36 15.63 26.15 7.33
N MET A 37 15.42 25.21 6.42
CA MET A 37 15.11 25.54 5.03
C MET A 37 13.80 26.32 4.95
N THR A 38 13.77 27.31 4.04
CA THR A 38 12.57 28.11 3.72
C THR A 38 12.11 27.93 2.29
N GLU A 39 12.94 27.29 1.46
CA GLU A 39 12.68 26.93 0.07
C GLU A 39 13.37 25.60 -0.25
N VAL A 40 12.79 24.80 -1.16
CA VAL A 40 13.45 23.58 -1.65
C VAL A 40 14.31 23.98 -2.85
N LYS A 41 15.64 23.97 -2.70
CA LYS A 41 16.55 24.32 -3.80
C LYS A 41 17.01 23.06 -4.55
N PRO A 42 17.33 23.15 -5.85
CA PRO A 42 17.89 22.03 -6.60
C PRO A 42 19.26 21.60 -6.07
N HIS A 43 19.66 20.38 -6.43
CA HIS A 43 20.90 19.74 -6.03
C HIS A 43 22.13 20.65 -6.15
N GLU A 44 22.33 21.27 -7.31
CA GLU A 44 23.50 22.07 -7.64
C GLU A 44 23.63 23.26 -6.70
N LYS A 45 22.51 23.89 -6.37
CA LYS A 45 22.52 25.06 -5.48
C LYS A 45 22.79 24.67 -4.03
N LEU A 46 22.24 23.57 -3.54
CA LEU A 46 22.57 23.09 -2.18
C LEU A 46 24.01 22.59 -2.09
N LYS A 47 24.54 22.01 -3.17
CA LYS A 47 25.95 21.63 -3.27
C LYS A 47 26.87 22.84 -3.17
N GLU A 48 26.60 23.90 -3.94
CA GLU A 48 27.35 25.17 -3.90
C GLU A 48 27.32 25.81 -2.52
N LEU A 49 26.17 25.76 -1.83
CA LEU A 49 25.99 26.29 -0.47
C LEU A 49 26.60 25.40 0.63
N GLY A 50 27.21 24.26 0.28
CA GLY A 50 27.77 23.30 1.24
C GLY A 50 26.73 22.68 2.16
N LYS A 51 25.49 22.51 1.68
CA LYS A 51 24.36 21.97 2.43
C LYS A 51 24.06 20.49 2.14
N LEU A 52 24.63 19.94 1.08
CA LEU A 52 24.55 18.51 0.78
C LEU A 52 25.69 17.74 1.44
N VAL A 53 25.35 16.58 1.97
CA VAL A 53 26.27 15.64 2.61
C VAL A 53 26.24 14.33 1.81
N ASP A 54 27.40 13.86 1.36
CA ASP A 54 27.53 12.49 0.86
C ASP A 54 27.44 11.54 2.05
N PHE A 55 26.34 10.79 2.13
CA PHE A 55 25.97 10.08 3.34
C PHE A 55 26.77 8.78 3.51
N SER A 56 27.27 8.57 4.72
CA SER A 56 27.84 7.32 5.20
C SER A 56 27.26 6.93 6.56
N ASP A 57 27.23 5.62 6.86
CA ASP A 57 26.50 5.07 8.00
C ASP A 57 27.12 5.48 9.36
N ASP A 58 28.35 5.97 9.36
CA ASP A 58 29.04 6.55 10.53
C ASP A 58 28.52 7.94 10.92
N LEU A 59 27.83 8.65 10.02
CA LEU A 59 27.32 10.00 10.28
C LEU A 59 26.04 10.01 11.12
N GLY A 60 25.22 8.96 11.01
CA GLY A 60 23.91 8.88 11.63
C GLY A 60 22.96 7.99 10.83
N LYS A 61 21.67 8.33 10.82
CA LYS A 61 20.63 7.56 10.12
C LYS A 61 20.08 8.30 8.92
N ALA A 62 19.91 7.60 7.81
CA ALA A 62 19.25 8.15 6.63
C ALA A 62 17.75 7.85 6.60
N ALA A 63 16.97 8.84 6.17
CA ALA A 63 15.55 8.76 5.88
C ALA A 63 15.29 9.04 4.40
N PHE A 64 14.62 8.12 3.71
CA PHE A 64 14.19 8.28 2.33
C PHE A 64 12.83 8.98 2.31
N VAL A 65 12.69 10.08 1.59
CA VAL A 65 11.42 10.80 1.44
C VAL A 65 10.85 10.56 0.04
N SER A 66 9.81 9.72 -0.03
CA SER A 66 8.98 9.55 -1.23
C SER A 66 7.83 10.57 -1.19
N HIS A 67 7.62 11.30 -2.28
CA HIS A 67 6.55 12.32 -2.36
C HIS A 67 6.03 12.48 -3.80
N GLN A 68 4.97 13.27 -3.96
CA GLN A 68 4.45 13.65 -5.27
C GLN A 68 4.95 15.04 -5.68
N TRP A 69 5.29 15.21 -6.95
CA TRP A 69 5.64 16.53 -7.51
C TRP A 69 4.36 17.34 -7.75
N LEU A 70 4.32 18.56 -7.23
CA LEU A 70 3.19 19.48 -7.41
C LEU A 70 3.11 20.10 -8.80
N THR A 71 4.24 20.22 -9.51
CA THR A 71 4.34 20.75 -10.88
C THR A 71 5.37 19.94 -11.67
N GLN A 72 5.48 20.16 -12.98
CA GLN A 72 6.51 19.50 -13.80
C GLN A 72 7.94 19.98 -13.50
N GLN A 73 8.12 21.25 -13.14
CA GLN A 73 9.43 21.87 -12.97
C GLN A 73 9.93 21.84 -11.53
N HIS A 74 9.02 21.84 -10.56
CA HIS A 74 9.37 21.92 -9.14
C HIS A 74 8.47 21.02 -8.28
N PRO A 75 9.05 20.24 -7.34
CA PRO A 75 8.28 19.32 -6.52
C PRO A 75 7.37 20.02 -5.51
N ASP A 76 7.81 21.17 -4.97
CA ASP A 76 7.11 21.91 -3.91
C ASP A 76 7.35 23.43 -3.98
N PRO A 77 6.82 24.13 -5.00
CA PRO A 77 7.17 25.52 -5.29
C PRO A 77 6.82 26.48 -4.14
N ASP A 78 5.72 26.22 -3.43
CA ASP A 78 5.24 27.04 -2.32
C ASP A 78 5.76 26.57 -0.94
N PHE A 79 6.71 25.63 -0.93
CA PHE A 79 7.30 25.05 0.29
C PHE A 79 6.25 24.46 1.25
N THR A 80 5.12 23.98 0.72
CA THR A 80 3.98 23.53 1.52
C THR A 80 4.17 22.09 1.97
N GLN A 81 4.62 21.21 1.07
CA GLN A 81 4.92 19.82 1.44
C GLN A 81 6.09 19.74 2.40
N MET A 82 7.18 20.48 2.12
CA MET A 82 8.38 20.50 2.95
C MET A 82 8.08 21.08 4.34
N ARG A 83 7.19 22.08 4.47
CA ARG A 83 6.76 22.57 5.78
C ARG A 83 6.04 21.50 6.59
N ILE A 84 5.17 20.72 5.96
CA ILE A 84 4.50 19.58 6.62
C ILE A 84 5.52 18.53 7.06
N LEU A 85 6.52 18.22 6.23
CA LEU A 85 7.61 17.32 6.61
C LEU A 85 8.40 17.89 7.80
N GLN A 86 8.76 19.17 7.77
CA GLN A 86 9.46 19.82 8.88
C GLN A 86 8.65 19.74 10.17
N ASP A 87 7.35 20.01 10.13
CA ASP A 87 6.49 19.98 11.33
C ASP A 87 6.34 18.55 11.87
N ALA A 88 6.19 17.56 11.00
CA ALA A 88 6.20 16.15 11.37
C ALA A 88 7.54 15.75 12.02
N VAL A 89 8.67 16.13 11.43
CA VAL A 89 10.01 15.86 11.96
C VAL A 89 10.22 16.57 13.30
N ARG A 90 9.83 17.84 13.45
CA ARG A 90 9.89 18.57 14.73
C ARG A 90 9.11 17.83 15.80
N ARG A 91 7.88 17.39 15.49
CA ARG A 91 7.07 16.63 16.43
C ARG A 91 7.74 15.32 16.82
N ILE A 92 8.23 14.55 15.86
CA ILE A 92 8.92 13.28 16.11
C ILE A 92 10.16 13.48 16.99
N LEU A 93 10.94 14.53 16.75
CA LEU A 93 12.18 14.79 17.49
C LEU A 93 11.96 15.37 18.89
N THR A 94 10.83 16.04 19.14
CA THR A 94 10.55 16.71 20.44
C THR A 94 9.57 15.96 21.33
N SER A 95 8.73 15.09 20.76
CA SER A 95 7.70 14.37 21.50
C SER A 95 8.20 13.03 22.04
N SER A 96 7.60 12.57 23.13
CA SER A 96 7.76 11.21 23.64
C SER A 96 6.65 10.29 23.11
N GLY A 97 6.88 8.98 23.17
CA GLY A 97 5.90 7.97 22.77
C GLY A 97 6.25 7.24 21.47
N SER A 98 5.23 6.95 20.66
CA SER A 98 5.38 6.14 19.45
C SER A 98 4.41 6.59 18.36
N ILE A 99 4.85 6.44 17.12
CA ILE A 99 4.01 6.61 15.93
C ILE A 99 3.07 5.41 15.86
N SER A 100 1.78 5.68 15.73
CA SER A 100 0.75 4.64 15.72
C SER A 100 0.79 3.81 14.44
N LEU A 101 0.32 2.56 14.51
CA LEU A 101 0.09 1.74 13.34
C LEU A 101 -1.09 2.28 12.53
N ASP A 102 -1.05 2.08 11.22
CA ASP A 102 -2.19 2.36 10.37
C ASP A 102 -3.35 1.38 10.65
N PRO A 103 -4.61 1.78 10.39
CA PRO A 103 -5.80 0.96 10.64
C PRO A 103 -5.71 -0.49 10.18
N VAL A 104 -5.18 -0.70 8.96
CA VAL A 104 -5.15 -2.03 8.34
C VAL A 104 -4.05 -2.87 8.98
N THR A 105 -2.85 -2.32 9.16
CA THR A 105 -1.76 -3.01 9.87
C THR A 105 -2.18 -3.39 11.30
N GLU A 106 -2.80 -2.48 12.07
CA GLU A 106 -3.27 -2.76 13.43
C GLU A 106 -4.30 -3.91 13.47
N ALA A 107 -5.16 -3.99 12.45
CA ALA A 107 -6.23 -5.00 12.40
C ALA A 107 -5.72 -6.41 12.02
N VAL A 108 -4.82 -6.50 11.04
CA VAL A 108 -4.46 -7.79 10.44
C VAL A 108 -3.13 -8.35 10.93
N VAL A 109 -2.16 -7.50 11.31
CA VAL A 109 -0.81 -7.92 11.69
C VAL A 109 -0.63 -7.95 13.20
N GLN A 110 -0.80 -9.12 13.82
CA GLN A 110 -0.74 -9.28 15.28
C GLN A 110 0.63 -8.95 15.88
N THR A 111 1.71 -9.11 15.11
CA THR A 111 3.09 -8.87 15.55
C THR A 111 3.55 -7.43 15.36
N ALA A 112 2.77 -6.60 14.66
CA ALA A 112 3.12 -5.21 14.40
C ALA A 112 3.10 -4.40 15.69
N LYS A 113 4.04 -3.46 15.81
CA LYS A 113 4.17 -2.58 16.97
C LYS A 113 4.26 -1.12 16.52
N PRO A 114 3.68 -0.17 17.27
CA PRO A 114 3.94 1.25 17.09
C PRO A 114 5.44 1.55 17.04
N PHE A 115 5.85 2.49 16.21
CA PHE A 115 7.26 2.82 16.02
C PHE A 115 7.73 3.82 17.08
N PRO A 116 8.71 3.50 17.94
CA PRO A 116 9.16 4.39 19.00
C PRO A 116 9.78 5.68 18.46
N MET A 117 9.35 6.85 18.93
CA MET A 117 9.94 8.13 18.50
C MET A 117 11.42 8.24 18.89
N LYS A 118 11.83 7.59 19.98
CA LYS A 118 13.24 7.53 20.41
C LYS A 118 14.19 6.96 19.35
N ASP A 119 13.70 6.11 18.44
CA ASP A 119 14.53 5.47 17.43
C ASP A 119 14.95 6.48 16.33
N PHE A 120 14.18 7.58 16.17
CA PHE A 120 14.55 8.76 15.39
C PHE A 120 15.50 9.69 16.14
N GLN A 121 15.36 9.77 17.46
CA GLN A 121 16.08 10.72 18.33
C GLN A 121 17.48 10.22 18.71
N SER A 122 17.79 8.95 18.44
CA SER A 122 19.04 8.31 18.88
C SER A 122 20.29 8.83 18.17
N GLN A 123 20.15 9.35 16.96
CA GLN A 123 21.25 9.78 16.09
C GLN A 123 20.82 10.95 15.21
N VAL A 124 21.77 11.65 14.60
CA VAL A 124 21.47 12.67 13.60
C VAL A 124 20.77 12.04 12.41
N LEU A 125 19.71 12.69 11.91
CA LEU A 125 18.97 12.23 10.75
C LEU A 125 19.44 12.96 9.49
N PHE A 126 19.56 12.23 8.40
CA PHE A 126 19.90 12.73 7.08
C PHE A 126 18.79 12.38 6.10
N PHE A 127 18.29 13.36 5.37
CA PHE A 127 17.13 13.19 4.50
C PHE A 127 17.57 13.11 3.05
N TRP A 128 17.17 12.03 2.38
CA TRP A 128 17.24 11.90 0.94
C TRP A 128 15.91 12.35 0.35
N TYR A 129 15.96 13.24 -0.65
CA TYR A 129 14.80 13.82 -1.33
C TYR A 129 15.19 14.06 -2.79
N ASP A 130 14.44 13.50 -3.73
CA ASP A 130 14.85 13.36 -5.14
C ASP A 130 15.42 14.65 -5.76
N TYR A 131 14.78 15.80 -5.53
CA TYR A 131 15.09 17.06 -6.18
C TYR A 131 16.42 17.68 -5.76
N PHE A 132 16.82 17.50 -4.49
CA PHE A 132 18.11 18.00 -4.00
C PHE A 132 19.16 16.91 -3.83
N SER A 133 18.76 15.64 -3.78
CA SER A 133 19.67 14.50 -3.70
C SER A 133 20.17 14.04 -5.07
N CYS A 134 19.44 14.35 -6.15
CA CYS A 134 19.83 14.01 -7.52
C CYS A 134 20.07 15.25 -8.38
N PRO A 135 21.02 15.23 -9.33
CA PRO A 135 21.26 16.32 -10.26
C PRO A 135 20.02 16.71 -11.09
N GLN A 136 19.85 18.01 -11.34
CA GLN A 136 18.71 18.58 -12.08
C GLN A 136 19.19 19.21 -13.40
N LEU A 137 18.83 18.59 -14.53
CA LEU A 137 19.27 19.02 -15.89
C LEU A 137 18.93 20.47 -16.25
N GLN A 138 17.96 21.08 -15.58
CA GLN A 138 17.54 22.47 -15.83
C GLN A 138 18.51 23.51 -15.23
N TYR A 139 19.46 23.08 -14.39
CA TYR A 139 20.41 23.95 -13.69
C TYR A 139 21.87 23.49 -13.91
N PRO A 140 22.38 23.58 -15.14
CA PRO A 140 23.76 23.20 -15.42
C PRO A 140 24.76 24.01 -14.58
N MET A 141 25.79 23.35 -14.05
CA MET A 141 26.94 23.94 -13.33
C MET A 141 27.65 25.10 -14.09
N PRO A 142 28.47 25.96 -13.47
CA PRO A 142 28.97 27.16 -14.16
C PRO A 142 30.13 26.97 -15.16
N VAL A 143 30.61 25.76 -15.44
CA VAL A 143 31.86 25.53 -16.21
C VAL A 143 31.59 24.77 -17.51
N ALA A 144 32.30 25.14 -18.60
CA ALA A 144 32.21 24.62 -19.97
C ALA A 144 31.62 23.20 -20.06
N HIS A 145 30.37 23.14 -20.53
CA HIS A 145 29.46 22.06 -20.16
C HIS A 145 29.43 20.90 -21.14
N ASP A 146 29.65 19.70 -20.60
CA ASP A 146 29.34 18.45 -21.27
C ASP A 146 27.93 18.01 -20.85
N HIS A 147 26.93 18.40 -21.64
CA HIS A 147 25.53 18.05 -21.40
C HIS A 147 25.31 16.52 -21.36
N GLU A 148 26.16 15.72 -22.01
CA GLU A 148 26.07 14.26 -21.93
C GLU A 148 26.49 13.75 -20.55
N ALA A 149 27.49 14.38 -19.92
CA ALA A 149 27.93 14.04 -18.58
C ALA A 149 26.85 14.30 -17.51
N ASP A 150 26.11 15.41 -17.61
CA ASP A 150 25.03 15.74 -16.67
C ASP A 150 23.86 14.74 -16.79
N ILE A 151 23.50 14.35 -18.02
CA ILE A 151 22.50 13.28 -18.27
C ILE A 151 22.98 11.96 -17.66
N ALA A 152 24.25 11.61 -17.85
CA ALA A 152 24.81 10.39 -17.30
C ALA A 152 24.78 10.37 -15.77
N GLN A 153 25.09 11.49 -15.11
CA GLN A 153 25.03 11.60 -13.65
C GLN A 153 23.59 11.50 -13.12
N GLN A 154 22.63 12.22 -13.72
CA GLN A 154 21.23 12.10 -13.31
C GLN A 154 20.72 10.66 -13.49
N SER A 155 21.02 10.04 -14.63
CA SER A 155 20.67 8.64 -14.88
C SER A 155 21.29 7.71 -13.83
N SER A 156 22.54 7.95 -13.43
CA SER A 156 23.23 7.15 -12.41
C SER A 156 22.58 7.31 -11.03
N ALA A 157 22.14 8.52 -10.66
CA ALA A 157 21.39 8.80 -9.44
C ALA A 157 20.03 8.09 -9.43
N ILE A 158 19.28 8.18 -10.53
CA ILE A 158 17.98 7.50 -10.69
C ILE A 158 18.14 5.98 -10.58
N ASN A 159 19.15 5.41 -11.24
CA ASN A 159 19.42 3.97 -11.18
C ASN A 159 19.93 3.50 -9.81
N SER A 160 20.33 4.43 -8.93
CA SER A 160 20.77 4.15 -7.55
C SER A 160 19.64 4.24 -6.53
N ILE A 161 18.42 4.65 -6.91
CA ILE A 161 17.27 4.77 -6.00
C ILE A 161 17.04 3.49 -5.15
N PRO A 162 17.05 2.26 -5.72
CA PRO A 162 16.90 1.07 -4.90
C PRO A 162 18.00 0.90 -3.85
N ALA A 163 19.23 1.32 -4.16
CA ALA A 163 20.35 1.31 -3.22
C ALA A 163 20.15 2.33 -2.10
N TYR A 164 19.67 3.54 -2.42
CA TYR A 164 19.33 4.55 -1.42
C TYR A 164 18.23 4.06 -0.48
N VAL A 165 17.15 3.50 -1.03
CA VAL A 165 16.03 2.96 -0.23
C VAL A 165 16.50 1.82 0.70
N ALA A 166 17.34 0.91 0.20
CA ALA A 166 17.86 -0.19 1.00
C ALA A 166 18.81 0.29 2.12
N ARG A 167 19.56 1.37 1.88
CA ARG A 167 20.47 1.97 2.86
C ARG A 167 19.75 2.81 3.91
N CYS A 168 18.60 3.41 3.58
CA CYS A 168 17.80 4.17 4.52
C CYS A 168 17.13 3.28 5.58
N GLU A 169 17.38 3.57 6.86
CA GLU A 169 16.68 2.91 7.97
C GLU A 169 15.19 3.28 7.99
N ILE A 170 14.89 4.52 7.59
CA ILE A 170 13.56 5.11 7.65
C ILE A 170 13.07 5.39 6.22
N PHE A 171 11.83 5.02 5.92
CA PHE A 171 11.14 5.40 4.69
C PHE A 171 9.91 6.22 5.04
N LEU A 172 9.83 7.44 4.52
CA LEU A 172 8.76 8.40 4.73
C LEU A 172 8.02 8.61 3.41
N ALA A 173 6.73 8.29 3.37
CA ALA A 173 5.84 8.70 2.29
C ALA A 173 5.13 9.99 2.71
N LEU A 174 5.53 11.12 2.11
CA LEU A 174 4.94 12.43 2.35
C LEU A 174 3.75 12.63 1.40
N CYS A 175 2.55 12.51 1.96
CA CYS A 175 1.29 12.47 1.21
C CYS A 175 0.22 13.39 1.80
N PRO A 176 0.46 14.71 1.89
CA PRO A 176 -0.55 15.64 2.37
C PRO A 176 -1.71 15.75 1.38
N VAL A 177 -2.86 16.27 1.85
CA VAL A 177 -3.99 16.60 0.99
C VAL A 177 -3.86 18.05 0.53
N LEU A 178 -3.33 18.26 -0.68
CA LEU A 178 -3.08 19.60 -1.24
C LEU A 178 -3.71 19.75 -2.63
N PRO A 179 -4.52 20.79 -2.87
CA PRO A 179 -4.94 21.15 -4.22
C PRO A 179 -3.77 21.80 -4.98
N SER A 180 -3.55 21.39 -6.22
CA SER A 180 -2.65 22.01 -7.18
C SER A 180 -3.49 22.55 -8.34
N ASP A 181 -3.76 23.85 -8.31
CA ASP A 181 -4.58 24.53 -9.32
C ASP A 181 -3.89 24.56 -10.70
N SER A 182 -2.56 24.69 -10.73
CA SER A 182 -1.77 24.71 -11.96
C SER A 182 -1.87 23.40 -12.76
N GLU A 183 -2.05 22.29 -12.06
CA GLU A 183 -2.08 20.95 -12.65
C GLU A 183 -3.49 20.35 -12.67
N GLY A 184 -4.50 21.08 -12.19
CA GLY A 184 -5.87 20.57 -12.20
C GLY A 184 -6.11 19.36 -11.28
N LYS A 185 -5.31 19.18 -10.20
CA LYS A 185 -5.28 17.95 -9.39
C LYS A 185 -5.23 18.19 -7.89
N VAL A 186 -5.72 17.23 -7.11
CA VAL A 186 -5.49 17.15 -5.65
C VAL A 186 -4.50 16.02 -5.39
N ILE A 187 -3.38 16.32 -4.72
CA ILE A 187 -2.46 15.28 -4.28
C ILE A 187 -2.94 14.70 -2.96
N THR A 188 -2.91 13.37 -2.84
CA THR A 188 -3.28 12.62 -1.63
C THR A 188 -2.45 11.34 -1.53
N ALA A 189 -2.58 10.61 -0.41
CA ALA A 189 -2.04 9.25 -0.30
C ALA A 189 -2.57 8.32 -1.40
N GLY A 190 -3.81 8.54 -1.84
CA GLY A 190 -4.43 7.83 -2.96
C GLY A 190 -3.69 8.07 -4.28
N THR A 191 -3.50 9.33 -4.68
CA THR A 191 -2.79 9.68 -5.93
C THR A 191 -1.32 9.29 -5.89
N TRP A 192 -0.65 9.47 -4.74
CA TRP A 192 0.72 8.99 -4.54
C TRP A 192 0.83 7.48 -4.81
N SER A 193 -0.09 6.69 -4.25
CA SER A 193 -0.09 5.23 -4.41
C SER A 193 -0.36 4.75 -5.83
N ARG A 194 -0.82 5.64 -6.74
CA ARG A 194 -1.05 5.32 -8.16
C ARG A 194 0.16 5.60 -9.05
N ARG A 195 1.06 6.51 -8.67
CA ARG A 195 2.21 6.90 -9.51
C ARG A 195 3.24 5.77 -9.66
N GLY A 196 3.67 5.51 -10.89
CA GLY A 196 4.64 4.45 -11.21
C GLY A 196 5.96 4.57 -10.43
N TRP A 197 6.54 5.77 -10.37
CA TRP A 197 7.77 6.04 -9.60
C TRP A 197 7.60 5.79 -8.09
N CYS A 198 6.54 6.32 -7.48
CA CYS A 198 6.26 6.11 -6.06
C CYS A 198 5.99 4.63 -5.73
N ARG A 199 5.36 3.90 -6.66
CA ARG A 199 5.18 2.44 -6.53
C ARG A 199 6.51 1.69 -6.58
N LEU A 200 7.48 2.13 -7.40
CA LEU A 200 8.82 1.53 -7.43
C LEU A 200 9.56 1.76 -6.11
N GLU A 201 9.54 2.99 -5.59
CA GLU A 201 10.16 3.33 -4.31
C GLU A 201 9.56 2.52 -3.15
N ARG A 202 8.23 2.44 -3.10
CA ARG A 202 7.51 1.59 -2.14
C ARG A 202 7.88 0.11 -2.31
N ALA A 203 7.91 -0.40 -3.54
CA ALA A 203 8.29 -1.79 -3.80
C ALA A 203 9.73 -2.09 -3.39
N ALA A 204 10.66 -1.16 -3.62
CA ALA A 204 12.04 -1.27 -3.16
C ALA A 204 12.11 -1.38 -1.63
N ARG A 205 11.29 -0.58 -0.92
CA ARG A 205 11.20 -0.64 0.55
C ARG A 205 10.60 -1.95 1.04
N GLU A 206 9.42 -2.32 0.52
CA GLU A 206 8.67 -3.50 0.92
C GLU A 206 9.43 -4.82 0.64
N LEU A 207 10.31 -4.82 -0.37
CA LEU A 207 11.17 -5.95 -0.71
C LEU A 207 12.53 -5.91 0.00
N SER A 208 12.90 -4.82 0.67
CA SER A 208 14.14 -4.74 1.45
C SER A 208 14.10 -5.61 2.72
N ALA A 209 15.16 -5.57 3.53
CA ALA A 209 15.18 -6.26 4.83
C ALA A 209 14.17 -5.66 5.83
N ASN A 210 13.90 -4.35 5.73
CA ASN A 210 12.88 -3.67 6.54
C ASN A 210 11.73 -3.21 5.64
N SER A 211 10.61 -3.94 5.67
CA SER A 211 9.45 -3.66 4.83
C SER A 211 8.50 -2.61 5.39
N THR A 212 8.76 -2.09 6.59
CA THR A 212 7.90 -1.08 7.23
C THR A 212 8.24 0.32 6.77
N TRP A 213 7.22 1.17 6.63
CA TRP A 213 7.37 2.57 6.22
C TRP A 213 6.35 3.46 6.91
N ILE A 214 6.53 4.78 6.84
CA ILE A 214 5.72 5.76 7.57
C ILE A 214 5.01 6.67 6.59
N LEU A 215 3.69 6.74 6.70
CA LEU A 215 2.83 7.68 5.98
C LEU A 215 2.71 8.99 6.76
N ILE A 216 3.01 10.12 6.13
CA ILE A 216 2.85 11.47 6.68
C ILE A 216 1.80 12.20 5.84
N GLN A 217 0.60 12.38 6.38
CA GLN A 217 -0.44 13.22 5.77
C GLN A 217 -0.48 14.63 6.37
N SER A 218 -0.04 14.76 7.62
CA SER A 218 0.20 16.03 8.31
C SER A 218 1.15 15.81 9.49
N ASP A 219 1.52 16.87 10.19
CA ASP A 219 2.28 16.77 11.45
C ASP A 219 1.52 16.02 12.56
N ALA A 220 0.19 15.86 12.42
CA ALA A 220 -0.64 15.12 13.37
C ALA A 220 -1.15 13.76 12.86
N SER A 221 -1.09 13.54 11.56
CA SER A 221 -1.45 12.26 10.93
C SER A 221 -0.18 11.61 10.39
N ILE A 222 0.45 10.83 11.27
CA ILE A 222 1.68 10.07 11.01
C ILE A 222 1.41 8.61 11.41
N GLU A 223 1.50 7.69 10.45
CA GLU A 223 1.12 6.29 10.62
C GLU A 223 2.20 5.33 10.12
N VAL A 224 2.45 4.24 10.86
CA VAL A 224 3.34 3.16 10.44
C VAL A 224 2.54 2.15 9.62
N VAL A 225 2.98 1.92 8.40
CA VAL A 225 2.45 0.91 7.49
C VAL A 225 3.37 -0.32 7.52
N GLY A 226 2.80 -1.47 7.85
CA GLY A 226 3.55 -2.73 8.02
C GLY A 226 3.07 -3.87 7.13
N THR A 227 2.14 -3.62 6.22
CA THR A 227 1.60 -4.64 5.33
C THR A 227 1.18 -4.09 3.98
N ALA A 228 1.38 -4.88 2.92
CA ALA A 228 0.95 -4.53 1.57
C ALA A 228 -0.58 -4.36 1.47
N LEU A 229 -1.36 -4.98 2.38
CA LEU A 229 -2.82 -4.87 2.40
C LEU A 229 -3.31 -3.44 2.74
N SER A 230 -2.47 -2.60 3.37
CA SER A 230 -2.81 -1.20 3.65
C SER A 230 -2.91 -0.38 2.37
N PHE A 231 -2.20 -0.79 1.31
CA PHE A 231 -2.26 -0.20 -0.03
C PHE A 231 -2.25 -1.32 -1.08
N PRO A 232 -3.35 -2.09 -1.20
CA PRO A 232 -3.36 -3.35 -1.97
C PRO A 232 -3.28 -3.12 -3.48
N ARG A 233 -3.43 -1.88 -3.94
CA ARG A 233 -3.46 -1.51 -5.35
C ARG A 233 -2.07 -1.45 -5.96
N GLY A 234 -1.96 -2.20 -7.06
CA GLY A 234 -1.23 -1.84 -8.26
C GLY A 234 0.28 -2.04 -8.20
N THR A 235 0.78 -2.70 -9.23
CA THR A 235 2.21 -2.94 -9.42
C THR A 235 2.87 -1.72 -10.08
N VAL A 236 4.19 -1.70 -10.16
CA VAL A 236 4.93 -0.58 -10.78
C VAL A 236 4.46 -0.35 -12.22
N GLY A 237 4.29 -1.42 -13.01
CA GLY A 237 3.87 -1.33 -14.41
C GLY A 237 2.41 -0.89 -14.62
N GLU A 238 1.54 -1.13 -13.64
CA GLU A 238 0.14 -0.66 -13.64
C GLU A 238 0.00 0.77 -13.08
N GLY A 239 1.12 1.47 -12.83
CA GLY A 239 1.10 2.83 -12.29
C GLY A 239 0.79 3.89 -13.34
N ASP A 240 0.39 5.07 -12.85
CA ASP A 240 0.24 6.28 -13.63
C ASP A 240 1.62 6.88 -13.90
N PHE A 241 1.94 7.12 -15.17
CA PHE A 241 3.20 7.70 -15.61
C PHE A 241 2.95 9.04 -16.28
N GLY A 242 3.53 10.12 -15.74
CA GLY A 242 3.53 11.42 -16.42
C GLY A 242 4.28 11.37 -17.76
N VAL A 243 5.30 10.49 -17.84
CA VAL A 243 6.04 10.19 -19.07
C VAL A 243 5.97 8.68 -19.29
N VAL A 244 5.19 8.24 -20.28
CA VAL A 244 4.92 6.80 -20.53
C VAL A 244 6.21 5.98 -20.71
N ALA A 245 7.23 6.57 -21.35
CA ALA A 245 8.53 5.92 -21.57
C ALA A 245 9.26 5.56 -20.26
N ASP A 246 8.96 6.21 -19.14
CA ASP A 246 9.57 5.87 -17.84
C ASP A 246 9.20 4.45 -17.40
N ARG A 247 8.03 3.94 -17.81
CA ARG A 247 7.62 2.56 -17.53
C ARG A 247 8.67 1.55 -18.00
N GLN A 248 9.23 1.74 -19.19
CA GLN A 248 10.28 0.88 -19.74
C GLN A 248 11.60 1.05 -18.99
N LYS A 249 11.90 2.25 -18.48
CA LYS A 249 13.08 2.51 -17.62
C LYS A 249 12.97 1.79 -16.28
N LEU A 250 11.76 1.71 -15.69
CA LEU A 250 11.56 1.06 -14.39
C LEU A 250 11.60 -0.46 -14.45
N ALA A 251 11.30 -1.06 -15.60
CA ALA A 251 11.26 -2.50 -15.79
C ALA A 251 12.56 -3.23 -15.36
N PRO A 252 13.76 -2.87 -15.88
CA PRO A 252 15.01 -3.50 -15.46
C PRO A 252 15.35 -3.22 -13.98
N VAL A 253 14.98 -2.05 -13.46
CA VAL A 253 15.22 -1.69 -12.06
C VAL A 253 14.39 -2.59 -11.12
N MET A 254 13.10 -2.77 -11.43
CA MET A 254 12.21 -3.64 -10.66
C MET A 254 12.67 -5.11 -10.69
N ARG A 255 13.09 -5.62 -11.86
CA ARG A 255 13.64 -6.97 -11.96
C ARG A 255 14.89 -7.13 -11.11
N LYS A 256 15.77 -6.13 -11.06
CA LYS A 256 16.97 -6.14 -10.22
C LYS A 256 16.64 -6.20 -8.73
N ILE A 257 15.67 -5.41 -8.25
CA ILE A 257 15.18 -5.47 -6.86
C ILE A 257 14.71 -6.89 -6.52
N LEU A 258 13.96 -7.54 -7.43
CA LEU A 258 13.49 -8.91 -7.22
C LEU A 258 14.65 -9.91 -7.16
N VAL A 259 15.61 -9.85 -8.09
CA VAL A 259 16.80 -10.71 -8.07
C VAL A 259 17.53 -10.59 -6.74
N GLN A 260 17.74 -9.36 -6.26
CA GLN A 260 18.40 -9.11 -4.98
C GLN A 260 17.64 -9.69 -3.80
N LYS A 261 16.33 -9.48 -3.74
CA LYS A 261 15.50 -10.06 -2.67
C LYS A 261 15.54 -11.58 -2.68
N LEU A 262 15.46 -12.20 -3.86
CA LEU A 262 15.51 -13.65 -4.02
C LEU A 262 16.86 -14.21 -3.56
N THR A 263 17.96 -13.63 -4.03
CA THR A 263 19.33 -14.00 -3.63
C THR A 263 19.53 -13.82 -2.12
N HIS A 264 19.06 -12.71 -1.56
CA HIS A 264 19.12 -12.46 -0.12
C HIS A 264 18.39 -13.53 0.68
N CYS A 265 17.14 -13.85 0.33
CA CYS A 265 16.35 -14.89 0.99
C CYS A 265 17.07 -16.24 0.95
N LEU A 266 17.68 -16.61 -0.18
CA LEU A 266 18.47 -17.83 -0.28
C LEU A 266 19.68 -17.81 0.67
N ARG A 267 20.46 -16.71 0.68
CA ARG A 267 21.67 -16.59 1.52
C ARG A 267 21.35 -16.72 3.01
N VAL A 268 20.34 -16.01 3.49
CA VAL A 268 19.95 -16.05 4.91
C VAL A 268 19.16 -17.32 5.28
N GLY A 269 18.89 -18.20 4.31
CA GLY A 269 18.14 -19.44 4.51
C GLY A 269 16.63 -19.25 4.72
N ASP A 270 16.09 -18.08 4.36
CA ASP A 270 14.65 -17.79 4.38
C ASP A 270 13.95 -18.42 3.16
N MET A 271 13.84 -19.74 3.18
CA MET A 271 13.18 -20.51 2.12
C MET A 271 11.70 -20.13 1.91
N PRO A 272 10.88 -19.91 2.96
CA PRO A 272 9.51 -19.43 2.77
C PRO A 272 9.46 -18.04 2.11
N GLY A 273 10.32 -17.10 2.53
CA GLY A 273 10.41 -15.80 1.89
C GLY A 273 10.85 -15.89 0.43
N PHE A 274 11.85 -16.73 0.13
CA PHE A 274 12.26 -17.01 -1.26
C PHE A 274 11.07 -17.48 -2.10
N ARG A 275 10.38 -18.55 -1.68
CA ARG A 275 9.22 -19.09 -2.42
C ARG A 275 8.13 -18.05 -2.60
N ARG A 276 7.82 -17.26 -1.56
CA ARG A 276 6.84 -16.19 -1.63
C ARG A 276 7.22 -15.16 -2.70
N HIS A 277 8.43 -14.62 -2.67
CA HIS A 277 8.87 -13.60 -3.63
C HIS A 277 9.06 -14.18 -5.04
N PHE A 278 9.54 -15.41 -5.15
CA PHE A 278 9.74 -16.09 -6.43
C PHE A 278 8.42 -16.33 -7.15
N ASN A 279 7.36 -16.62 -6.39
CA ASN A 279 6.03 -16.81 -6.98
C ASN A 279 5.23 -15.50 -7.08
N LEU A 280 5.58 -14.44 -6.35
CA LEU A 280 4.98 -13.11 -6.51
C LEU A 280 5.61 -12.26 -7.61
N GLN A 281 6.76 -12.66 -8.16
CA GLN A 281 7.47 -11.86 -9.15
C GLN A 281 6.62 -11.53 -10.37
N THR A 282 5.74 -12.44 -10.81
CA THR A 282 4.83 -12.22 -11.95
C THR A 282 3.79 -11.15 -11.65
N VAL A 283 3.40 -11.02 -10.37
CA VAL A 283 2.59 -9.90 -9.90
C VAL A 283 3.43 -8.63 -9.93
N HIS A 284 4.58 -8.59 -9.26
CA HIS A 284 5.43 -7.38 -9.19
C HIS A 284 5.83 -6.82 -10.56
N LEU A 285 6.05 -7.70 -11.55
CA LEU A 285 6.44 -7.33 -12.92
C LEU A 285 5.25 -7.07 -13.86
N ARG A 286 4.01 -7.23 -13.40
CA ARG A 286 2.84 -6.98 -14.24
C ARG A 286 2.82 -5.55 -14.76
N GLY A 287 2.55 -5.41 -16.06
CA GLY A 287 2.55 -4.13 -16.77
C GLY A 287 3.94 -3.64 -17.14
N LEU A 288 5.01 -4.34 -16.76
CA LEU A 288 6.38 -4.09 -17.22
C LEU A 288 6.70 -5.10 -18.33
N GLU A 289 7.16 -4.61 -19.48
CA GLU A 289 7.56 -5.42 -20.63
C GLU A 289 8.92 -6.08 -20.37
N ILE A 290 8.97 -6.99 -19.40
CA ILE A 290 10.21 -7.67 -18.99
C ILE A 290 9.95 -9.10 -18.52
N GLU A 291 10.85 -9.99 -18.91
CA GLU A 291 10.77 -11.38 -18.49
C GLU A 291 11.06 -11.54 -16.99
N PRO A 292 10.32 -12.44 -16.30
CA PRO A 292 10.60 -12.81 -14.93
C PRO A 292 12.04 -13.32 -14.71
N VAL A 293 12.44 -13.40 -13.44
CA VAL A 293 13.66 -14.08 -13.04
C VAL A 293 13.50 -15.57 -13.32
N VAL A 294 14.34 -16.09 -14.21
CA VAL A 294 14.44 -17.52 -14.53
C VAL A 294 14.84 -18.30 -13.27
N GLY A 295 14.50 -19.57 -13.21
CA GLY A 295 14.88 -20.47 -12.13
C GLY A 295 16.37 -20.38 -11.75
N PHE A 296 16.66 -20.53 -10.45
CA PHE A 296 18.02 -20.47 -9.90
C PHE A 296 18.80 -21.76 -10.09
N LEU A 297 18.10 -22.85 -10.41
CA LEU A 297 18.69 -24.16 -10.66
C LEU A 297 18.60 -24.49 -12.16
N PRO A 298 19.59 -25.23 -12.72
CA PRO A 298 19.45 -25.76 -14.06
C PRO A 298 18.28 -26.74 -14.09
N SER A 299 17.47 -26.69 -15.16
CA SER A 299 16.42 -27.69 -15.39
C SER A 299 17.05 -29.07 -15.53
N CYS A 300 16.45 -30.07 -14.88
CA CYS A 300 16.95 -31.44 -14.94
C CYS A 300 16.48 -32.10 -16.25
N GLU A 301 17.34 -32.86 -16.94
CA GLU A 301 16.96 -33.59 -18.15
C GLU A 301 15.78 -34.54 -17.91
N ASP A 302 15.71 -35.15 -16.72
CA ASP A 302 14.61 -36.01 -16.26
C ASP A 302 13.29 -35.26 -15.98
N HIS A 303 13.32 -33.92 -15.95
CA HIS A 303 12.16 -33.06 -15.70
C HIS A 303 11.76 -32.23 -16.93
N ALA A 304 12.43 -32.45 -18.07
CA ALA A 304 12.12 -31.77 -19.32
C ALA A 304 10.65 -32.04 -19.72
N GLY A 305 9.80 -31.01 -19.62
CA GLY A 305 8.38 -31.08 -19.95
C GLY A 305 7.43 -31.41 -18.79
N ASP A 306 7.90 -31.76 -17.58
CA ASP A 306 7.04 -31.85 -16.38
C ASP A 306 7.11 -30.52 -15.60
N ALA A 307 6.16 -29.62 -15.92
CA ALA A 307 6.05 -28.31 -15.29
C ALA A 307 5.92 -28.39 -13.75
N VAL A 308 5.33 -29.46 -13.21
CA VAL A 308 5.19 -29.63 -11.75
C VAL A 308 6.52 -30.03 -11.13
N ALA A 309 7.26 -30.95 -11.75
CA ALA A 309 8.57 -31.36 -11.26
C ALA A 309 9.56 -30.18 -11.27
N GLU A 310 9.59 -29.41 -12.36
CA GLU A 310 10.40 -28.21 -12.46
C GLU A 310 9.99 -27.15 -11.43
N PHE A 311 8.69 -26.92 -11.25
CA PHE A 311 8.20 -25.99 -10.23
C PHE A 311 8.62 -26.39 -8.82
N LEU A 312 8.48 -27.67 -8.46
CA LEU A 312 8.90 -28.19 -7.16
C LEU A 312 10.41 -28.04 -6.97
N LEU A 313 11.21 -28.35 -7.99
CA LEU A 313 12.66 -28.17 -7.99
C LEU A 313 13.06 -26.72 -7.73
N GLN A 314 12.54 -25.78 -8.53
CA GLN A 314 12.86 -24.36 -8.43
C GLN A 314 12.39 -23.73 -7.10
N ASN A 315 11.36 -24.30 -6.48
CA ASN A 315 10.90 -23.89 -5.14
C ASN A 315 11.60 -24.64 -4.00
N GLY A 316 12.48 -25.60 -4.28
CA GLY A 316 13.09 -26.44 -3.25
C GLY A 316 12.04 -27.23 -2.44
N LEU A 317 10.99 -27.72 -3.09
CA LEU A 317 9.94 -28.56 -2.54
C LEU A 317 10.11 -29.98 -3.09
N LYS A 318 9.80 -31.00 -2.29
CA LYS A 318 10.02 -32.40 -2.65
C LYS A 318 8.75 -33.12 -3.08
N ARG A 319 7.58 -32.66 -2.61
CA ARG A 319 6.30 -33.36 -2.81
C ARG A 319 5.16 -32.38 -3.05
N VAL A 320 4.18 -32.82 -3.83
CA VAL A 320 2.95 -32.09 -4.20
C VAL A 320 2.15 -31.57 -2.98
N GLY A 321 2.08 -32.36 -1.91
CA GLY A 321 1.35 -32.00 -0.69
C GLY A 321 2.24 -31.53 0.48
N GLU A 322 3.52 -31.24 0.23
CA GLU A 322 4.45 -30.84 1.29
C GLU A 322 4.03 -29.49 1.89
N VAL A 323 3.82 -29.47 3.21
CA VAL A 323 3.58 -28.24 3.96
C VAL A 323 4.91 -27.71 4.48
N ASP A 324 5.25 -26.47 4.14
CA ASP A 324 6.50 -25.87 4.58
C ASP A 324 6.41 -25.21 5.97
N ARG A 325 7.52 -24.59 6.41
CA ARG A 325 7.59 -23.93 7.72
C ARG A 325 6.70 -22.71 7.85
N ALA A 326 6.28 -22.07 6.75
CA ALA A 326 5.27 -21.01 6.76
C ALA A 326 3.85 -21.57 6.73
N GLY A 327 3.68 -22.89 6.60
CA GLY A 327 2.38 -23.53 6.53
C GLY A 327 1.76 -23.48 5.15
N TRP A 328 2.56 -23.29 4.09
CA TRP A 328 2.11 -23.24 2.70
C TRP A 328 2.45 -24.54 1.97
N GLN A 329 1.77 -24.79 0.85
CA GLN A 329 1.97 -25.96 -0.01
C GLN A 329 2.26 -25.52 -1.45
N PRO A 330 2.81 -26.41 -2.32
CA PRO A 330 3.01 -26.12 -3.73
C PRO A 330 1.78 -25.49 -4.43
N LEU A 331 0.57 -25.97 -4.12
CA LEU A 331 -0.67 -25.43 -4.70
C LEU A 331 -0.88 -23.96 -4.36
N HIS A 332 -0.57 -23.52 -3.13
CA HIS A 332 -0.67 -22.13 -2.73
C HIS A 332 0.30 -21.24 -3.50
N TYR A 333 1.55 -21.68 -3.65
CA TYR A 333 2.58 -20.95 -4.41
C TYR A 333 2.25 -20.89 -5.91
N ALA A 334 1.74 -21.96 -6.50
CA ALA A 334 1.29 -21.96 -7.89
C ALA A 334 0.11 -21.00 -8.11
N ALA A 335 -0.81 -20.92 -7.15
CA ALA A 335 -1.91 -19.96 -7.18
C ALA A 335 -1.44 -18.51 -7.00
N LEU A 336 -0.43 -18.30 -6.13
CA LEU A 336 0.24 -17.01 -5.93
C LEU A 336 0.89 -16.51 -7.24
N ALA A 337 1.53 -17.41 -7.99
CA ALA A 337 2.12 -17.13 -9.29
C ALA A 337 1.13 -17.00 -10.44
N GLY A 338 -0.10 -17.52 -10.26
CA GLY A 338 -1.08 -17.64 -11.33
C GLY A 338 -0.68 -18.67 -12.40
N ASN A 339 0.22 -19.61 -12.08
CA ASN A 339 0.71 -20.61 -13.02
C ASN A 339 -0.34 -21.72 -13.22
N VAL A 340 -1.15 -21.57 -14.26
CA VAL A 340 -2.28 -22.46 -14.57
C VAL A 340 -1.82 -23.88 -14.90
N GLU A 341 -0.68 -24.03 -15.57
CA GLU A 341 -0.15 -25.34 -15.96
C GLU A 341 0.29 -26.14 -14.73
N VAL A 342 1.04 -25.49 -13.83
CA VAL A 342 1.45 -26.10 -12.55
C VAL A 342 0.24 -26.39 -11.68
N LEU A 343 -0.71 -25.45 -11.56
CA LEU A 343 -1.94 -25.69 -10.80
C LEU A 343 -2.70 -26.92 -11.32
N ARG A 344 -2.85 -27.05 -12.64
CA ARG A 344 -3.50 -28.21 -13.26
C ARG A 344 -2.77 -29.51 -12.94
N GLY A 345 -1.46 -29.55 -13.17
CA GLY A 345 -0.66 -30.75 -12.90
C GLY A 345 -0.64 -31.14 -11.43
N LEU A 346 -0.63 -30.17 -10.51
CA LEU A 346 -0.75 -30.45 -9.06
C LEU A 346 -2.09 -31.09 -8.71
N LEU A 347 -3.20 -30.58 -9.28
CA LEU A 347 -4.54 -31.14 -9.07
C LEU A 347 -4.68 -32.54 -9.69
N GLU A 348 -4.10 -32.79 -10.87
CA GLU A 348 -4.04 -34.12 -11.50
C GLU A 348 -3.23 -35.12 -10.64
N LYS A 349 -2.19 -34.64 -9.95
CA LYS A 349 -1.44 -35.41 -8.94
C LYS A 349 -2.13 -35.42 -7.55
N LEU A 350 -3.45 -35.18 -7.50
CA LEU A 350 -4.31 -35.26 -6.32
C LEU A 350 -3.95 -34.30 -5.18
N ALA A 351 -3.41 -33.11 -5.49
CA ALA A 351 -3.32 -32.04 -4.50
C ALA A 351 -4.71 -31.64 -3.99
N ASP A 352 -4.89 -31.52 -2.69
CA ASP A 352 -6.15 -31.06 -2.10
C ASP A 352 -6.40 -29.58 -2.40
N VAL A 353 -7.40 -29.33 -3.25
CA VAL A 353 -7.83 -27.98 -3.69
C VAL A 353 -8.36 -27.10 -2.55
N ASN A 354 -8.77 -27.72 -1.44
CA ASN A 354 -9.36 -27.05 -0.29
C ASN A 354 -8.39 -26.91 0.88
N GLN A 355 -7.15 -27.41 0.75
CA GLN A 355 -6.13 -27.19 1.75
C GLN A 355 -5.92 -25.69 1.96
N ARG A 356 -5.69 -25.32 3.22
CA ARG A 356 -5.49 -23.93 3.63
C ARG A 356 -4.14 -23.74 4.28
N THR A 357 -3.61 -22.52 4.20
CA THR A 357 -2.37 -22.12 4.88
C THR A 357 -2.53 -22.26 6.40
N LEU A 358 -1.44 -22.60 7.10
CA LEU A 358 -1.50 -22.87 8.55
C LEU A 358 -1.05 -21.70 9.42
N LYS A 359 -0.32 -20.73 8.88
CA LYS A 359 0.19 -19.56 9.60
C LYS A 359 -0.22 -18.26 8.92
N ASP A 360 -0.15 -17.18 9.68
CA ASP A 360 -0.34 -15.83 9.18
C ASP A 360 0.84 -15.46 8.26
N GLU A 361 0.58 -14.60 7.29
CA GLU A 361 1.58 -14.02 6.39
C GLU A 361 1.54 -12.48 6.53
N PRO A 362 2.23 -11.92 7.54
CA PRO A 362 2.18 -10.50 7.89
C PRO A 362 2.47 -9.53 6.74
N MET A 363 3.44 -9.86 5.88
CA MET A 363 3.87 -8.97 4.81
C MET A 363 2.74 -8.70 3.81
N LEU A 364 1.95 -9.74 3.51
CA LEU A 364 0.79 -9.64 2.62
C LEU A 364 -0.50 -9.26 3.37
N GLY A 365 -0.47 -9.25 4.70
CA GLY A 365 -1.63 -8.97 5.54
C GLY A 365 -2.63 -10.12 5.58
N PHE A 366 -2.20 -11.31 5.16
CA PHE A 366 -3.05 -12.49 5.17
C PHE A 366 -3.00 -13.16 6.53
N ARG A 367 -4.18 -13.56 7.00
CA ARG A 367 -4.32 -14.42 8.18
C ARG A 367 -4.09 -15.86 7.75
N ARG A 368 -3.86 -16.75 8.72
CA ARG A 368 -3.90 -18.19 8.49
C ARG A 368 -5.21 -18.60 7.81
N TRP A 369 -5.19 -19.76 7.19
CA TRP A 369 -6.32 -20.39 6.53
C TRP A 369 -6.75 -19.76 5.20
N MET A 370 -5.79 -19.21 4.45
CA MET A 370 -5.99 -18.84 3.05
C MET A 370 -6.00 -20.10 2.17
N SER A 371 -6.91 -20.17 1.20
CA SER A 371 -6.89 -21.22 0.17
C SER A 371 -6.17 -20.75 -1.09
N ALA A 372 -5.81 -21.68 -1.98
CA ALA A 372 -5.29 -21.37 -3.31
C ALA A 372 -6.23 -20.45 -4.12
N LEU A 373 -7.55 -20.63 -3.97
CA LEU A 373 -8.55 -19.79 -4.63
C LEU A 373 -8.48 -18.34 -4.11
N ASP A 374 -8.33 -18.14 -2.80
CA ASP A 374 -8.26 -16.80 -2.20
C ASP A 374 -7.05 -16.02 -2.71
N LEU A 375 -5.90 -16.71 -2.86
CA LEU A 375 -4.67 -16.13 -3.41
C LEU A 375 -4.83 -15.76 -4.89
N ALA A 376 -5.35 -16.68 -5.72
CA ALA A 376 -5.57 -16.42 -7.14
C ALA A 376 -6.55 -15.26 -7.38
N VAL A 377 -7.58 -15.17 -6.55
CA VAL A 377 -8.57 -14.09 -6.58
C VAL A 377 -7.95 -12.76 -6.17
N PHE A 378 -7.24 -12.70 -5.05
CA PHE A 378 -6.63 -11.47 -4.55
C PHE A 378 -5.64 -10.88 -5.55
N PHE A 379 -4.79 -11.73 -6.16
CA PHE A 379 -3.75 -11.30 -7.09
C PHE A 379 -4.22 -11.20 -8.55
N LYS A 380 -5.53 -11.23 -8.83
CA LYS A 380 -6.08 -11.04 -10.19
C LYS A 380 -5.67 -12.11 -11.21
N HIS A 381 -5.48 -13.35 -10.78
CA HIS A 381 -5.17 -14.49 -11.66
C HIS A 381 -6.46 -15.16 -12.14
N HIS A 382 -7.15 -14.56 -13.12
CA HIS A 382 -8.48 -15.01 -13.55
C HIS A 382 -8.50 -16.41 -14.15
N LYS A 383 -7.48 -16.78 -14.94
CA LYS A 383 -7.37 -18.14 -15.51
C LYS A 383 -7.19 -19.20 -14.41
N ALA A 384 -6.33 -18.93 -13.42
CA ALA A 384 -6.16 -19.78 -12.24
C ALA A 384 -7.46 -19.86 -11.42
N THR A 385 -8.16 -18.73 -11.25
CA THR A 385 -9.45 -18.66 -10.56
C THR A 385 -10.49 -19.58 -11.23
N ARG A 386 -10.62 -19.52 -12.57
CA ARG A 386 -11.52 -20.40 -13.33
C ARG A 386 -11.19 -21.88 -13.15
N LEU A 387 -9.90 -22.24 -13.22
CA LEU A 387 -9.44 -23.62 -13.01
C LEU A 387 -9.79 -24.12 -11.60
N LEU A 388 -9.49 -23.35 -10.57
CA LEU A 388 -9.76 -23.71 -9.18
C LEU A 388 -11.25 -23.81 -8.87
N LEU A 389 -12.08 -22.92 -9.43
CA LEU A 389 -13.55 -23.02 -9.31
C LEU A 389 -14.09 -24.28 -9.97
N ALA A 390 -13.61 -24.63 -11.17
CA ALA A 390 -14.01 -25.86 -11.86
C ALA A 390 -13.62 -27.11 -11.04
N ALA A 391 -12.40 -27.14 -10.50
CA ALA A 391 -11.93 -28.22 -9.64
C ALA A 391 -12.78 -28.36 -8.36
N LYS A 392 -13.22 -27.25 -7.75
CA LYS A 392 -14.08 -27.27 -6.55
C LYS A 392 -15.52 -27.70 -6.85
N ALA A 393 -16.05 -27.34 -8.01
CA ALA A 393 -17.37 -27.76 -8.45
C ALA A 393 -17.45 -29.28 -8.65
N PHE A 394 -16.40 -29.90 -9.23
CA PHE A 394 -16.30 -31.35 -9.38
C PHE A 394 -16.39 -32.11 -8.04
N HIS A 395 -15.80 -31.54 -6.98
CA HIS A 395 -15.83 -32.12 -5.63
C HIS A 395 -17.05 -31.73 -4.78
N SER A 396 -18.05 -31.02 -5.35
CA SER A 396 -19.24 -30.52 -4.63
C SER A 396 -18.93 -29.64 -3.39
N GLN A 397 -17.76 -29.00 -3.37
CA GLN A 397 -17.24 -28.26 -2.22
C GLN A 397 -16.79 -26.86 -2.62
N LEU A 398 -17.75 -25.93 -2.74
CA LEU A 398 -17.47 -24.49 -2.87
C LEU A 398 -17.19 -23.89 -1.48
N GLN A 399 -16.10 -24.32 -0.84
CA GLN A 399 -15.58 -23.66 0.36
C GLN A 399 -14.29 -22.91 0.02
N GLY A 400 -14.26 -21.60 0.26
CA GLY A 400 -13.01 -20.80 0.23
C GLY A 400 -12.18 -21.05 1.50
N GLY A 401 -11.38 -20.04 1.89
CA GLY A 401 -10.83 -19.94 3.24
C GLY A 401 -11.92 -19.78 4.32
N ILE A 402 -11.56 -19.29 5.52
CA ILE A 402 -12.59 -18.92 6.52
C ILE A 402 -13.46 -17.76 6.03
N ALA A 403 -12.85 -16.83 5.30
CA ALA A 403 -13.55 -15.75 4.64
C ALA A 403 -14.02 -16.22 3.24
N PRO A 404 -15.26 -15.90 2.82
CA PRO A 404 -15.67 -16.07 1.44
C PRO A 404 -14.71 -15.39 0.46
N ALA A 405 -14.31 -16.08 -0.62
CA ALA A 405 -13.33 -15.60 -1.59
C ALA A 405 -13.67 -14.22 -2.20
N ILE A 406 -14.96 -13.85 -2.23
CA ILE A 406 -15.40 -12.55 -2.72
C ILE A 406 -14.91 -11.37 -1.85
N LEU A 407 -14.62 -11.60 -0.56
CA LEU A 407 -13.98 -10.60 0.30
C LEU A 407 -12.54 -10.32 -0.16
N HIS A 408 -11.84 -11.34 -0.65
CA HIS A 408 -10.50 -11.19 -1.23
C HIS A 408 -10.56 -10.55 -2.63
N ALA A 409 -11.63 -10.80 -3.40
CA ALA A 409 -11.87 -10.09 -4.67
C ALA A 409 -12.12 -8.60 -4.42
N ALA A 410 -12.89 -8.27 -3.37
CA ALA A 410 -13.11 -6.90 -2.91
C ALA A 410 -11.81 -6.24 -2.46
N ALA A 411 -11.01 -6.89 -1.60
CA ALA A 411 -9.77 -6.33 -1.11
C ALA A 411 -8.69 -6.15 -2.20
N GLY A 412 -8.65 -7.06 -3.18
CA GLY A 412 -7.72 -7.02 -4.31
C GLY A 412 -8.21 -6.22 -5.51
N ASP A 413 -9.36 -5.53 -5.40
CA ASP A 413 -9.95 -4.72 -6.47
C ASP A 413 -10.13 -5.48 -7.79
N ASN A 414 -10.74 -6.66 -7.70
CA ASN A 414 -10.85 -7.61 -8.79
C ASN A 414 -12.30 -7.83 -9.23
N ALA A 415 -12.83 -6.91 -10.04
CA ALA A 415 -14.17 -7.00 -10.62
C ALA A 415 -14.42 -8.32 -11.37
N GLU A 416 -13.45 -8.78 -12.18
CA GLU A 416 -13.63 -10.03 -12.93
C GLU A 416 -13.72 -11.25 -12.00
N ALA A 417 -12.97 -11.31 -10.90
CA ALA A 417 -13.17 -12.38 -9.93
C ALA A 417 -14.53 -12.28 -9.22
N VAL A 418 -15.05 -11.08 -8.95
CA VAL A 418 -16.43 -10.91 -8.43
C VAL A 418 -17.42 -11.58 -9.38
N ARG A 419 -17.34 -11.31 -10.70
CA ARG A 419 -18.19 -11.95 -11.72
C ARG A 419 -18.07 -13.46 -11.69
N LEU A 420 -16.84 -13.99 -11.69
CA LEU A 420 -16.58 -15.43 -11.68
C LEU A 420 -17.13 -16.12 -10.44
N LEU A 421 -16.93 -15.52 -9.27
CA LEU A 421 -17.40 -16.06 -8.01
C LEU A 421 -18.94 -16.04 -7.94
N CYS A 422 -19.59 -14.95 -8.36
CA CYS A 422 -21.05 -14.86 -8.43
C CYS A 422 -21.65 -15.87 -9.41
N ALA A 423 -21.03 -16.05 -10.59
CA ALA A 423 -21.41 -17.09 -11.54
C ALA A 423 -21.28 -18.52 -10.96
N ALA A 424 -20.31 -18.73 -10.06
CA ALA A 424 -20.15 -19.97 -9.30
C ALA A 424 -21.05 -20.07 -8.04
N GLY A 425 -22.02 -19.15 -7.86
CA GLY A 425 -22.99 -19.16 -6.76
C GLY A 425 -22.55 -18.41 -5.50
N ALA A 426 -21.45 -17.66 -5.51
CA ALA A 426 -21.06 -16.83 -4.39
C ALA A 426 -22.04 -15.66 -4.19
N ARG A 427 -22.37 -15.37 -2.92
CA ARG A 427 -23.23 -14.24 -2.57
C ARG A 427 -22.44 -12.93 -2.69
N PRO A 428 -22.93 -11.93 -3.45
CA PRO A 428 -22.19 -10.69 -3.70
C PRO A 428 -21.97 -9.85 -2.45
N LEU A 429 -22.85 -9.95 -1.44
CA LEU A 429 -22.78 -9.26 -0.14
C LEU A 429 -22.36 -10.18 1.02
N ALA A 430 -21.45 -11.12 0.76
CA ALA A 430 -20.92 -12.00 1.80
C ALA A 430 -20.24 -11.18 2.92
N ARG A 431 -20.28 -11.71 4.16
CA ARG A 431 -19.75 -11.03 5.34
C ARG A 431 -18.46 -11.67 5.84
N ASN A 432 -17.54 -10.85 6.34
CA ASN A 432 -16.35 -11.31 7.05
C ASN A 432 -16.65 -11.62 8.53
N LEU A 433 -15.63 -12.04 9.28
CA LEU A 433 -15.75 -12.38 10.70
C LEU A 433 -16.20 -11.21 11.60
N LEU A 434 -16.02 -9.97 11.16
CA LEU A 434 -16.47 -8.76 11.85
C LEU A 434 -17.91 -8.37 11.48
N GLY A 435 -18.52 -9.07 10.53
CA GLY A 435 -19.85 -8.78 10.02
C GLY A 435 -19.88 -7.74 8.89
N LEU A 436 -18.72 -7.25 8.43
CA LEU A 436 -18.63 -6.33 7.30
C LEU A 436 -18.84 -7.07 5.99
N THR A 437 -19.60 -6.46 5.08
CA THR A 437 -19.82 -7.01 3.75
C THR A 437 -18.59 -6.84 2.84
N SER A 438 -18.52 -7.62 1.77
CA SER A 438 -17.61 -7.41 0.63
C SER A 438 -17.71 -6.01 0.03
N LEU A 439 -18.93 -5.45 -0.07
CA LEU A 439 -19.13 -4.09 -0.54
C LEU A 439 -18.47 -3.04 0.36
N GLN A 440 -18.70 -3.14 1.68
CA GLN A 440 -18.05 -2.29 2.68
C GLN A 440 -16.53 -2.45 2.67
N SER A 441 -16.04 -3.69 2.52
CA SER A 441 -14.60 -3.98 2.43
C SER A 441 -13.99 -3.33 1.18
N ALA A 442 -14.68 -3.40 0.03
CA ALA A 442 -14.24 -2.76 -1.20
C ALA A 442 -14.18 -1.24 -1.04
N ALA A 443 -15.25 -0.63 -0.51
CA ALA A 443 -15.33 0.81 -0.29
C ALA A 443 -14.24 1.31 0.67
N GLY A 444 -14.04 0.65 1.82
CA GLY A 444 -13.03 1.03 2.81
C GLY A 444 -11.58 0.89 2.33
N LEU A 445 -11.30 -0.05 1.43
CA LEU A 445 -9.96 -0.26 0.82
C LEU A 445 -9.79 0.48 -0.52
N ALA A 446 -10.73 1.36 -0.86
CA ALA A 446 -10.78 2.10 -2.11
C ALA A 446 -10.88 1.24 -3.37
N ALA A 447 -11.29 -0.03 -3.31
CA ALA A 447 -11.39 -0.93 -4.46
C ALA A 447 -12.65 -0.65 -5.31
N THR A 448 -12.57 0.42 -6.10
CA THR A 448 -13.68 0.99 -6.88
C THR A 448 -14.24 0.01 -7.89
N GLU A 449 -13.41 -0.68 -8.67
CA GLU A 449 -13.83 -1.57 -9.74
C GLU A 449 -14.56 -2.80 -9.17
N ALA A 450 -14.02 -3.38 -8.09
CA ALA A 450 -14.72 -4.46 -7.39
C ALA A 450 -16.02 -3.97 -6.74
N MET A 451 -16.04 -2.76 -6.17
CA MET A 451 -17.25 -2.19 -5.57
C MET A 451 -18.37 -2.02 -6.61
N GLU A 452 -18.08 -1.40 -7.75
CA GLU A 452 -19.06 -1.21 -8.84
C GLU A 452 -19.63 -2.56 -9.30
N GLU A 453 -18.77 -3.55 -9.51
CA GLU A 453 -19.22 -4.89 -9.90
C GLU A 453 -20.08 -5.55 -8.81
N ILE A 454 -19.73 -5.42 -7.53
CA ILE A 454 -20.55 -5.95 -6.42
C ILE A 454 -21.93 -5.28 -6.41
N VAL A 455 -22.02 -3.97 -6.67
CA VAL A 455 -23.30 -3.24 -6.76
C VAL A 455 -24.14 -3.78 -7.92
N ILE A 456 -23.53 -4.02 -9.08
CA ILE A 456 -24.21 -4.64 -10.24
C ILE A 456 -24.74 -6.03 -9.89
N GLN A 457 -23.90 -6.90 -9.33
CA GLN A 457 -24.29 -8.28 -8.95
C GLN A 457 -25.35 -8.32 -7.84
N SER A 458 -25.44 -7.27 -7.02
CA SER A 458 -26.37 -7.20 -5.88
C SER A 458 -27.73 -6.59 -6.20
N ARG A 459 -27.96 -6.11 -7.43
CA ARG A 459 -29.15 -5.36 -7.89
C ARG A 459 -29.29 -3.99 -7.21
N PRO A 460 -28.85 -2.89 -7.86
CA PRO A 460 -28.66 -1.56 -7.23
C PRO A 460 -29.88 -1.00 -6.48
N GLY A 461 -31.10 -1.23 -6.97
CA GLY A 461 -32.33 -0.60 -6.44
C GLY A 461 -32.72 -0.96 -5.01
N SER A 462 -32.08 -1.96 -4.39
CA SER A 462 -32.35 -2.39 -3.01
C SER A 462 -31.16 -2.27 -2.05
N LEU A 463 -30.01 -1.73 -2.49
CA LEU A 463 -28.85 -1.60 -1.62
C LEU A 463 -28.84 -0.28 -0.86
N ASP A 464 -28.70 -0.38 0.46
CA ASP A 464 -28.26 0.73 1.28
C ASP A 464 -26.72 0.84 1.21
N LEU A 465 -26.25 1.88 0.54
CA LEU A 465 -24.82 2.17 0.35
C LEU A 465 -24.24 3.08 1.44
N SER A 466 -25.04 3.51 2.41
CA SER A 466 -24.64 4.50 3.41
C SER A 466 -23.54 3.97 4.34
N ARG A 467 -23.55 2.67 4.63
CA ARG A 467 -22.46 2.02 5.38
C ARG A 467 -21.17 1.92 4.55
N ALA A 468 -21.28 1.70 3.24
CA ALA A 468 -20.11 1.71 2.37
C ALA A 468 -19.49 3.11 2.29
N LEU A 469 -20.32 4.17 2.27
CA LEU A 469 -19.85 5.56 2.37
C LEU A 469 -19.16 5.85 3.71
N PHE A 470 -19.75 5.39 4.82
CA PHE A 470 -19.14 5.49 6.14
C PHE A 470 -17.76 4.82 6.21
N ASP A 471 -17.64 3.60 5.70
CA ASP A 471 -16.39 2.84 5.69
C ASP A 471 -15.36 3.45 4.71
N ALA A 472 -15.77 3.94 3.54
CA ALA A 472 -14.89 4.67 2.61
C ALA A 472 -14.27 5.90 3.28
N ALA A 473 -15.09 6.72 3.94
CA ALA A 473 -14.64 7.91 4.66
C ALA A 473 -13.73 7.59 5.87
N GLY A 474 -13.90 6.42 6.50
CA GLY A 474 -13.15 6.04 7.70
C GLY A 474 -11.78 5.39 7.47
N PHE A 475 -11.48 4.93 6.25
CA PHE A 475 -10.29 4.15 5.91
C PHE A 475 -9.55 4.71 4.68
N ARG A 476 -9.20 3.89 3.69
CA ARG A 476 -8.41 4.27 2.50
C ARG A 476 -9.27 4.71 1.32
N GLY A 477 -10.59 4.51 1.37
CA GLY A 477 -11.57 4.90 0.36
C GLY A 477 -11.93 6.38 0.31
N GLY A 478 -11.24 7.24 1.05
CA GLY A 478 -11.61 8.63 1.26
C GLY A 478 -11.34 9.59 0.10
N SER A 479 -11.51 9.17 -1.16
CA SER A 479 -11.39 10.04 -2.33
C SER A 479 -12.71 10.74 -2.66
N ALA A 480 -12.65 11.92 -3.28
CA ALA A 480 -13.84 12.65 -3.71
C ALA A 480 -14.62 11.85 -4.76
N GLU A 481 -13.92 11.19 -5.68
CA GLU A 481 -14.49 10.33 -6.72
C GLU A 481 -15.39 9.23 -6.13
N LEU A 482 -14.88 8.46 -5.17
CA LEU A 482 -15.62 7.35 -4.58
C LEU A 482 -16.79 7.84 -3.72
N VAL A 483 -16.59 8.92 -2.95
CA VAL A 483 -17.63 9.54 -2.14
C VAL A 483 -18.79 10.03 -3.02
N GLN A 484 -18.50 10.81 -4.06
CA GLN A 484 -19.53 11.31 -4.96
C GLN A 484 -20.25 10.18 -5.69
N ARG A 485 -19.52 9.13 -6.09
CA ARG A 485 -20.12 7.97 -6.72
C ARG A 485 -21.11 7.25 -5.81
N LEU A 486 -20.77 7.04 -4.54
CA LEU A 486 -21.67 6.44 -3.54
C LEU A 486 -22.91 7.32 -3.29
N ILE A 487 -22.74 8.64 -3.21
CA ILE A 487 -23.85 9.60 -3.06
C ILE A 487 -24.76 9.57 -4.29
N ALA A 488 -24.20 9.53 -5.50
CA ALA A 488 -24.97 9.42 -6.75
C ALA A 488 -25.79 8.11 -6.81
N LEU A 489 -25.30 7.06 -6.18
CA LEU A 489 -26.01 5.79 -5.97
C LEU A 489 -26.93 5.80 -4.73
N ARG A 490 -27.27 6.99 -4.20
CA ARG A 490 -28.20 7.24 -3.08
C ARG A 490 -27.72 6.78 -1.70
N ALA A 491 -26.41 6.75 -1.46
CA ALA A 491 -25.90 6.67 -0.09
C ALA A 491 -26.34 7.91 0.71
N ASP A 492 -26.82 7.70 1.95
CA ASP A 492 -27.16 8.79 2.85
C ASP A 492 -25.87 9.47 3.35
N VAL A 493 -25.70 10.75 2.97
CA VAL A 493 -24.56 11.59 3.34
C VAL A 493 -24.45 11.78 4.86
N ASP A 494 -25.58 11.73 5.57
CA ASP A 494 -25.70 12.00 7.00
C ASP A 494 -25.89 10.74 7.84
N PHE A 495 -25.66 9.56 7.26
CA PHE A 495 -25.85 8.28 7.93
C PHE A 495 -25.15 8.23 9.30
N GLN A 496 -25.90 7.91 10.36
CA GLN A 496 -25.34 7.72 11.69
C GLN A 496 -25.16 6.24 12.02
N MET A 497 -23.92 5.85 12.27
CA MET A 497 -23.56 4.48 12.65
C MET A 497 -24.23 4.09 13.97
N ASN A 498 -24.90 2.95 14.04
CA ASN A 498 -25.42 2.39 15.27
C ASN A 498 -24.74 1.05 15.53
N VAL A 499 -23.79 1.02 16.47
CA VAL A 499 -22.95 -0.17 16.69
C VAL A 499 -23.79 -1.40 17.09
N SER A 500 -24.84 -1.21 17.89
CA SER A 500 -25.72 -2.28 18.35
C SER A 500 -26.62 -2.86 17.23
N ARG A 501 -27.03 -2.04 16.27
CA ARG A 501 -27.85 -2.47 15.12
C ARG A 501 -26.98 -3.00 13.98
N ASP A 502 -25.83 -2.39 13.75
CA ASP A 502 -25.09 -2.53 12.50
C ASP A 502 -24.05 -3.67 12.57
N TYR A 503 -23.60 -4.06 13.77
CA TYR A 503 -22.66 -5.17 13.99
C TYR A 503 -23.31 -6.34 14.75
N GLY A 504 -22.83 -7.56 14.45
CA GLY A 504 -23.22 -8.76 15.21
C GLY A 504 -22.56 -8.84 16.60
N PRO A 505 -22.93 -9.82 17.45
CA PRO A 505 -22.49 -9.89 18.85
C PRO A 505 -20.96 -9.85 19.05
N LEU A 506 -20.20 -10.57 18.22
CA LEU A 506 -18.73 -10.53 18.27
C LEU A 506 -18.17 -9.15 17.91
N GLY A 507 -18.74 -8.50 16.89
CA GLY A 507 -18.36 -7.14 16.51
C GLY A 507 -18.66 -6.15 17.64
N GLN A 508 -19.85 -6.21 18.25
CA GLN A 508 -20.22 -5.36 19.38
C GLN A 508 -19.26 -5.53 20.56
N LEU A 509 -18.88 -6.77 20.90
CA LEU A 509 -17.91 -7.04 21.97
C LEU A 509 -16.53 -6.44 21.64
N LEU A 510 -16.07 -6.56 20.39
CA LEU A 510 -14.80 -5.97 19.95
C LEU A 510 -14.82 -4.44 20.04
N PHE A 511 -15.90 -3.79 19.60
CA PHE A 511 -16.06 -2.34 19.71
C PHE A 511 -16.11 -1.88 21.17
N ALA A 512 -16.84 -2.59 22.03
CA ALA A 512 -16.90 -2.29 23.46
C ALA A 512 -15.52 -2.43 24.13
N TRP A 513 -14.80 -3.52 23.83
CA TRP A 513 -13.44 -3.76 24.33
C TRP A 513 -12.46 -2.68 23.88
N LYS A 514 -12.44 -2.33 22.58
CA LYS A 514 -11.57 -1.27 22.04
C LYS A 514 -11.92 0.10 22.62
N SER A 515 -13.21 0.40 22.83
CA SER A 515 -13.67 1.62 23.49
C SER A 515 -13.23 1.70 24.95
N PHE A 516 -13.25 0.56 25.65
CA PHE A 516 -12.74 0.45 27.01
C PHE A 516 -11.23 0.69 27.05
N GLN A 517 -10.46 0.10 26.12
CA GLN A 517 -9.02 0.35 25.99
C GLN A 517 -8.71 1.84 25.77
N TYR A 518 -9.47 2.53 24.91
CA TYR A 518 -9.32 3.98 24.71
C TYR A 518 -9.52 4.75 26.02
N SER A 519 -10.55 4.38 26.79
CA SER A 519 -10.88 5.01 28.08
C SER A 519 -9.79 4.80 29.13
N LEU A 520 -9.04 3.69 29.05
CA LEU A 520 -7.86 3.42 29.88
C LEU A 520 -6.58 4.12 29.37
N GLY A 521 -6.67 5.01 28.38
CA GLY A 521 -5.53 5.74 27.83
C GLY A 521 -4.75 4.99 26.75
N ARG A 522 -5.16 3.77 26.34
CA ARG A 522 -4.56 3.07 25.20
C ARG A 522 -5.13 3.63 23.90
N ARG A 523 -4.57 4.75 23.46
CA ARG A 523 -4.99 5.47 22.26
C ARG A 523 -4.26 4.92 21.02
N SER A 524 -4.99 4.24 20.16
CA SER A 524 -4.59 3.84 18.81
C SER A 524 -5.66 4.30 17.81
N VAL A 525 -5.38 4.17 16.51
CA VAL A 525 -6.35 4.55 15.48
C VAL A 525 -7.63 3.70 15.64
N MET A 526 -7.52 2.40 15.93
CA MET A 526 -8.69 1.54 16.11
C MET A 526 -9.41 1.73 17.44
N THR A 527 -8.71 2.01 18.55
CA THR A 527 -9.41 2.29 19.82
C THR A 527 -10.16 3.61 19.77
N ALA A 528 -9.58 4.64 19.12
CA ALA A 528 -10.26 5.92 18.87
C ALA A 528 -11.46 5.75 17.94
N ALA A 529 -11.31 5.01 16.83
CA ALA A 529 -12.40 4.72 15.90
C ALA A 529 -13.56 4.02 16.63
N ALA A 530 -13.29 2.99 17.43
CA ALA A 530 -14.32 2.28 18.18
C ALA A 530 -15.02 3.16 19.23
N PHE A 531 -14.24 3.96 19.98
CA PHE A 531 -14.77 4.81 21.05
C PHE A 531 -15.76 5.88 20.55
N HIS A 532 -15.53 6.39 19.35
CA HIS A 532 -16.35 7.41 18.70
C HIS A 532 -17.34 6.85 17.66
N ALA A 533 -17.31 5.56 17.35
CA ALA A 533 -18.09 4.99 16.23
C ALA A 533 -19.59 5.22 16.35
N ASN A 534 -20.17 5.01 17.54
CA ASN A 534 -21.62 5.10 17.72
C ASN A 534 -22.12 6.53 17.52
N GLY A 535 -23.09 6.70 16.63
CA GLY A 535 -23.68 7.97 16.20
C GLY A 535 -22.82 8.79 15.24
N SER A 536 -21.62 8.32 14.86
CA SER A 536 -20.77 9.08 13.94
C SER A 536 -21.33 9.10 12.53
N THR A 537 -21.11 10.23 11.83
CA THR A 537 -21.41 10.41 10.40
C THR A 537 -20.19 10.10 9.53
N PRO A 538 -20.36 9.89 8.20
CA PRO A 538 -19.23 9.82 7.27
C PRO A 538 -18.30 11.03 7.38
N LEU A 539 -18.84 12.25 7.56
CA LEU A 539 -18.03 13.46 7.70
C LEU A 539 -17.15 13.40 8.97
N MET A 540 -17.72 12.99 10.11
CA MET A 540 -16.92 12.82 11.34
C MET A 540 -15.80 11.80 11.15
N GLN A 541 -16.06 10.70 10.44
CA GLN A 541 -15.03 9.71 10.15
C GLN A 541 -13.95 10.27 9.24
N ALA A 542 -14.32 10.98 8.16
CA ALA A 542 -13.37 11.58 7.23
C ALA A 542 -12.40 12.55 7.91
N ILE A 543 -12.89 13.40 8.81
CA ILE A 543 -12.02 14.29 9.60
C ILE A 543 -11.12 13.48 10.53
N ARG A 544 -11.68 12.55 11.31
CA ARG A 544 -10.93 11.73 12.28
C ARG A 544 -9.79 10.95 11.62
N SER A 545 -10.01 10.38 10.44
CA SER A 545 -9.04 9.56 9.67
C SER A 545 -8.18 10.38 8.70
N ALA A 546 -8.21 11.71 8.78
CA ALA A 546 -7.49 12.61 7.88
C ALA A 546 -7.76 12.38 6.37
N GLN A 547 -8.95 11.86 6.04
CA GLN A 547 -9.45 11.75 4.67
C GLN A 547 -10.10 13.07 4.24
N PHE A 548 -9.29 14.13 4.18
CA PHE A 548 -9.79 15.50 3.97
C PHE A 548 -10.41 15.73 2.59
N GLU A 549 -10.00 14.95 1.59
CA GLU A 549 -10.61 14.95 0.25
C GLU A 549 -12.07 14.46 0.31
N ALA A 550 -12.33 13.33 0.98
CA ALA A 550 -13.69 12.88 1.29
C ALA A 550 -14.45 13.89 2.16
N GLY A 551 -13.80 14.49 3.15
CA GLY A 551 -14.40 15.55 3.98
C GLY A 551 -14.89 16.73 3.14
N ALA A 552 -14.08 17.19 2.18
CA ALA A 552 -14.46 18.23 1.23
C ALA A 552 -15.64 17.80 0.35
N ALA A 553 -15.61 16.58 -0.21
CA ALA A 553 -16.70 16.06 -1.03
C ALA A 553 -18.03 15.94 -0.26
N LEU A 554 -18.00 15.48 0.99
CA LEU A 554 -19.17 15.39 1.87
C LEU A 554 -19.74 16.78 2.21
N ILE A 555 -18.89 17.75 2.54
CA ILE A 555 -19.32 19.14 2.80
C ILE A 555 -19.90 19.76 1.53
N ALA A 556 -19.27 19.56 0.37
CA ALA A 556 -19.76 20.04 -0.92
C ALA A 556 -21.12 19.40 -1.29
N ALA A 557 -21.35 18.15 -0.87
CA ALA A 557 -22.62 17.45 -1.04
C ALA A 557 -23.70 17.84 0.00
N GLY A 558 -23.41 18.77 0.91
CA GLY A 558 -24.38 19.27 1.88
C GLY A 558 -24.49 18.46 3.17
N ALA A 559 -23.44 17.74 3.58
CA ALA A 559 -23.41 17.05 4.87
C ALA A 559 -23.72 18.01 6.03
N ARG A 560 -24.58 17.57 6.96
CA ARG A 560 -24.94 18.36 8.14
C ARG A 560 -23.77 18.46 9.12
N LEU A 561 -23.44 19.69 9.49
CA LEU A 561 -22.29 20.01 10.37
C LEU A 561 -22.65 19.96 11.86
N ASP A 562 -23.95 20.03 12.18
CA ASP A 562 -24.50 20.13 13.54
C ASP A 562 -24.86 18.78 14.17
N LEU A 563 -24.82 17.70 13.38
CA LEU A 563 -25.05 16.34 13.87
C LEU A 563 -24.06 15.95 14.95
N ARG A 564 -24.54 15.17 15.92
CA ARG A 564 -23.75 14.74 17.07
C ARG A 564 -23.72 13.23 17.20
N ASN A 565 -22.54 12.69 17.47
CA ASN A 565 -22.39 11.27 17.76
C ASN A 565 -22.82 10.94 19.20
N GLY A 566 -22.70 9.66 19.57
CA GLY A 566 -23.02 9.17 20.92
C GLY A 566 -22.13 9.75 22.05
N ARG A 567 -21.10 10.54 21.71
CA ARG A 567 -20.26 11.31 22.64
C ARG A 567 -20.61 12.79 22.65
N ASN A 568 -21.71 13.17 22.00
CA ASN A 568 -22.13 14.56 21.83
C ASN A 568 -21.15 15.40 20.98
N TRP A 569 -20.29 14.76 20.18
CA TRP A 569 -19.32 15.44 19.31
C TRP A 569 -19.86 15.63 17.90
N THR A 570 -19.62 16.83 17.37
CA THR A 570 -19.82 17.24 15.97
C THR A 570 -18.57 16.93 15.13
N ALA A 571 -18.66 17.15 13.81
CA ALA A 571 -17.48 17.06 12.94
C ALA A 571 -16.38 18.07 13.31
N ALA A 572 -16.75 19.26 13.82
CA ALA A 572 -15.79 20.29 14.24
C ALA A 572 -14.97 19.87 15.46
N ASP A 573 -15.52 19.06 16.37
CA ASP A 573 -14.82 18.59 17.57
C ASP A 573 -13.63 17.68 17.23
N PHE A 574 -13.68 16.97 16.09
CA PHE A 574 -12.57 16.12 15.62
C PHE A 574 -11.38 16.90 15.06
N VAL A 575 -11.51 18.22 14.85
CA VAL A 575 -10.40 19.09 14.42
C VAL A 575 -9.40 19.29 15.57
N GLN A 576 -9.83 19.17 16.83
CA GLN A 576 -8.98 19.45 17.98
C GLN A 576 -7.76 18.52 18.03
N GLY A 577 -6.56 19.12 18.02
CA GLY A 577 -5.30 18.37 18.05
C GLY A 577 -4.91 17.72 16.71
N GLN A 578 -5.60 18.06 15.63
CA GLN A 578 -5.25 17.68 14.27
C GLN A 578 -4.85 18.91 13.44
N SER A 579 -3.98 18.66 12.46
CA SER A 579 -3.64 19.63 11.42
C SER A 579 -4.55 19.38 10.23
N VAL A 580 -5.62 20.18 10.16
CA VAL A 580 -6.69 20.08 9.17
C VAL A 580 -6.49 21.15 8.10
N PRO A 581 -6.56 20.83 6.79
CA PRO A 581 -6.41 21.82 5.72
C PRO A 581 -7.41 22.97 5.81
N LEU A 582 -6.98 24.17 5.38
CA LEU A 582 -7.78 25.40 5.47
C LEU A 582 -9.16 25.27 4.82
N PHE A 583 -9.26 24.63 3.65
CA PHE A 583 -10.54 24.45 2.94
C PHE A 583 -11.56 23.67 3.79
N VAL A 584 -11.13 22.64 4.53
CA VAL A 584 -12.01 21.89 5.43
C VAL A 584 -12.40 22.72 6.64
N GLN A 585 -11.46 23.49 7.22
CA GLN A 585 -11.77 24.37 8.35
C GLN A 585 -12.83 25.42 7.98
N LEU A 586 -12.74 26.00 6.78
CA LEU A 586 -13.73 26.93 6.23
C LEU A 586 -15.08 26.23 6.00
N GLY A 587 -15.04 25.02 5.42
CA GLY A 587 -16.22 24.18 5.22
C GLY A 587 -16.98 23.88 6.51
N LEU A 588 -16.26 23.47 7.56
CA LEU A 588 -16.84 23.19 8.88
C LEU A 588 -17.41 24.44 9.58
N LYS A 589 -17.01 25.64 9.16
CA LYS A 589 -17.59 26.93 9.58
C LYS A 589 -18.76 27.39 8.71
N GLY A 590 -19.20 26.55 7.77
CA GLY A 590 -20.34 26.82 6.88
C GLY A 590 -19.97 27.39 5.51
N ASN A 591 -18.69 27.63 5.20
CA ASN A 591 -18.26 28.07 3.88
C ASN A 591 -17.78 26.90 3.01
N ALA A 592 -18.71 26.30 2.24
CA ALA A 592 -18.45 25.13 1.41
C ALA A 592 -17.78 25.42 0.04
N SER A 593 -17.50 26.69 -0.30
CA SER A 593 -16.98 27.07 -1.63
C SER A 593 -15.64 26.39 -1.96
N GLU A 594 -14.67 26.48 -1.05
CA GLU A 594 -13.36 25.85 -1.23
C GLU A 594 -13.44 24.31 -1.22
N CYS A 595 -14.30 23.72 -0.38
CA CYS A 595 -14.55 22.28 -0.42
C CYS A 595 -15.11 21.83 -1.78
N SER A 596 -16.01 22.62 -2.36
CA SER A 596 -16.59 22.37 -3.69
C SER A 596 -15.54 22.47 -4.79
N ARG A 597 -14.63 23.46 -4.71
CA ARG A 597 -13.50 23.61 -5.63
C ARG A 597 -12.57 22.41 -5.55
N VAL A 598 -12.11 22.03 -4.36
CA VAL A 598 -11.21 20.87 -4.14
C VAL A 598 -11.88 19.58 -4.63
N SER A 599 -13.16 19.37 -4.30
CA SER A 599 -13.89 18.20 -4.76
C SER A 599 -14.03 18.17 -6.29
N SER A 600 -14.20 19.31 -6.96
CA SER A 600 -14.27 19.39 -8.42
C SER A 600 -12.91 19.09 -9.07
N LEU A 601 -11.84 19.62 -8.48
CA LEU A 601 -10.46 19.40 -8.92
C LEU A 601 -10.04 17.92 -8.84
N ALA A 602 -10.51 17.21 -7.81
CA ALA A 602 -10.28 15.78 -7.67
C ALA A 602 -10.99 14.92 -8.74
N LEU A 603 -12.10 15.42 -9.30
CA LEU A 603 -12.83 14.71 -10.36
C LEU A 603 -12.26 14.97 -11.74
N SER A 604 -11.70 16.16 -11.98
CA SER A 604 -11.03 16.47 -13.26
C SER A 604 -9.83 15.56 -13.51
N THR A 605 -9.19 15.03 -12.47
CA THR A 605 -8.12 14.02 -12.60
C THR A 605 -8.61 12.61 -12.94
N GLY A 606 -9.91 12.33 -12.81
CA GLY A 606 -10.50 11.01 -13.07
C GLY A 606 -11.04 10.81 -14.49
N TYR A 607 -11.18 11.88 -15.28
CA TYR A 607 -11.59 11.79 -16.68
C TYR A 607 -10.38 11.79 -17.61
N VAL A 608 -9.73 10.64 -17.75
CA VAL A 608 -9.12 10.31 -19.05
C VAL A 608 -10.27 9.76 -19.89
N ALA A 609 -10.71 10.53 -20.88
CA ALA A 609 -11.67 10.05 -21.87
C ALA A 609 -11.12 8.74 -22.48
N VAL A 610 -11.85 7.64 -22.30
CA VAL A 610 -11.62 6.38 -23.02
C VAL A 610 -12.11 6.53 -24.45
#